data_AF-A0A846SWN9-F1
#
_entry.id   AF-A0A846SWN9-F1
#
_cell.length_a   1.000
_cell.length_b   1.000
_cell.length_c   1.000
_cell.angle_alpha   90.00
_cell.angle_beta   90.00
_cell.angle_gamma   90.00
#
_symmetry.space_group_name_H-M   'P 1'
#
loop_
_entity.id
_entity.type
_entity.pdbx_description
1 polymer ?
#
loop_
_entity_poly.entity_id
_entity_poly.type
_entity_poly.pdbx_seq_one_letter_code
_entity_poly.pdbx_strand_id
1 'polypeptide(L)' 'KLFQVYNERRPHSSLDGKTPDSVYFNSLPIQQAA' A
#
# COMPACT_ATOMS: atom_id res chain seq x y z
N LYS A 1 10.92 4.80 10.41
CA LYS A 1 9.74 4.26 11.14
C LYS A 1 9.32 2.97 10.45
N LEU A 2 9.34 1.82 11.15
CA LEU A 2 9.16 0.47 10.54
C LEU A 2 7.87 0.33 9.71
N PHE A 3 6.78 0.92 10.19
CA PHE A 3 5.46 0.89 9.55
C PHE A 3 5.47 1.37 8.09
N GLN A 4 6.12 2.51 7.80
CA GLN A 4 6.14 3.06 6.44
C GLN A 4 6.90 2.14 5.48
N VAL A 5 8.04 1.60 5.92
CA VAL A 5 8.85 0.69 5.09
C VAL A 5 8.09 -0.60 4.78
N TYR A 6 7.32 -1.11 5.74
CA TYR A 6 6.48 -2.29 5.55
C TYR A 6 5.36 -2.04 4.52
N ASN A 7 4.61 -0.95 4.68
CA ASN A 7 3.46 -0.65 3.82
C ASN A 7 3.83 -0.17 2.42
N GLU A 8 4.90 0.60 2.29
CA GLU A 8 5.22 1.31 1.04
C GLU A 8 6.25 0.57 0.18
N ARG A 9 7.11 -0.25 0.77
CA ARG A 9 8.32 -0.76 0.08
C ARG A 9 8.48 -2.27 0.09
N ARG A 10 7.71 -2.99 0.89
CA ARG A 10 7.87 -4.43 1.02
C ARG A 10 6.93 -5.16 0.04
N PRO A 11 7.47 -5.86 -0.97
CA PRO A 11 6.67 -6.77 -1.77
C PRO A 11 6.29 -7.98 -0.92
N HIS A 12 5.00 -8.32 -0.87
CA HIS A 12 4.51 -9.49 -0.13
C HIS A 12 4.16 -10.62 -1.10
N SER A 13 4.67 -11.83 -0.84
CA SER A 13 4.35 -13.01 -1.65
C SER A 13 2.85 -13.34 -1.64
N SER A 14 2.15 -13.06 -0.54
CA SER A 14 0.68 -13.19 -0.45
C SER A 14 -0.09 -12.17 -1.28
N LEU A 15 0.57 -11.12 -1.79
CA LEU A 15 -0.01 -10.05 -2.60
C LEU A 15 0.58 -10.04 -4.02
N ASP A 16 1.02 -11.20 -4.52
CA ASP A 16 1.67 -11.33 -5.83
C ASP A 16 2.89 -10.41 -6.00
N GLY A 17 3.63 -10.17 -4.93
CA GLY A 17 4.80 -9.28 -4.92
C GLY A 17 4.45 -7.79 -4.90
N LYS A 18 3.18 -7.41 -4.68
CA LYS A 18 2.77 -6.02 -4.50
C LYS A 18 2.92 -5.57 -3.04
N THR A 19 2.91 -4.26 -2.83
CA THR A 19 2.89 -3.67 -1.50
C THR A 19 1.46 -3.61 -0.95
N PRO A 20 1.27 -3.62 0.38
CA PRO A 20 -0.06 -3.48 0.97
C PRO A 20 -0.74 -2.20 0.49
N ASP A 21 0.00 -1.09 0.40
CA ASP A 21 -0.57 0.17 -0.06
C ASP A 21 -1.14 0.07 -1.48
N SER A 22 -0.42 -0.61 -2.37
CA SER A 22 -0.84 -0.81 -3.76
C SER A 22 -2.10 -1.68 -3.88
N VAL A 23 -2.33 -2.60 -2.94
CA VAL A 23 -3.48 -3.50 -2.99
C VAL A 23 -4.72 -2.84 -2.38
N TYR A 24 -4.57 -2.12 -1.28
CA TYR A 24 -5.72 -1.58 -0.55
C TYR A 24 -6.14 -0.18 -1.01
N PHE A 25 -5.22 0.66 -1.51
CA PHE A 25 -5.52 2.06 -1.77
C PHE A 25 -5.53 2.46 -3.25
N ASN A 26 -4.92 1.68 -4.16
CA ASN A 26 -4.87 2.04 -5.60
C ASN A 26 -6.25 2.11 -6.27
N SER A 27 -7.27 1.40 -5.77
CA SER A 27 -8.63 1.42 -6.32
C SER A 27 -9.58 2.34 -5.56
N LEU A 28 -9.12 3.02 -4.51
CA LEU A 28 -9.97 3.91 -3.76
C LEU A 28 -10.11 5.25 -4.50
N PRO A 29 -11.30 5.87 -4.46
CA PRO A 29 -11.44 7.25 -4.88
C PRO A 29 -10.40 8.11 -4.15
N ILE A 30 -9.73 9.01 -4.89
CA ILE A 30 -8.80 9.95 -4.28
C ILE A 30 -9.59 10.77 -3.26
N GLN A 31 -9.27 10.59 -1.99
CA GLN A 31 -9.81 11.44 -0.95
C GLN A 31 -9.23 12.84 -1.15
N GLN A 32 -10.09 13.78 -1.55
CA GLN A 32 -9.72 15.19 -1.54
C GLN A 32 -9.65 15.64 -0.09
N ALA A 33 -8.53 16.25 0.30
CA ALA A 33 -8.43 16.93 1.58
C ALA A 33 -9.45 18.08 1.63
N ALA A 34 -10.17 18.21 2.74
CA ALA A 34 -11.18 19.24 2.98
C ALA A 34 -10.55 20.61 3.28
#